data_AF-A0A7Y2MJF1-F1
#
_entry.id   AF-A0A7Y2MJF1-F1
#
_cell.length_a   1.000
_cell.length_b   1.000
_cell.length_c   1.000
_cell.angle_alpha   90.00
_cell.angle_beta   90.00
_cell.angle_gamma   90.00
#
_symmetry.space_group_name_H-M   'P 1'
#
loop_
_entity.id
_entity.type
_entity.pdbx_description
1 polymer ?
#
loop_
_entity_poly.entity_id
_entity_poly.type
_entity_poly.pdbx_seq_one_letter_code
_entity_poly.pdbx_strand_id
1 'polypeptide(L)' 'TAAPGVSPIAYGQRLRAEDAKRRLERTESSVDEIGWQVGYEEPAFFRRLFKRVTGLTPGGYRRRFKIPEYAQTRVRD' A
#
# COMPACT_ATOMS: atom_id res chain seq x y z
N THR A 1 2.52 -24.40 -24.03
CA THR A 1 3.61 -23.70 -23.33
C THR A 1 2.99 -22.91 -22.18
N ALA A 2 3.12 -23.37 -20.93
CA ALA A 2 2.58 -22.66 -19.78
C ALA A 2 3.46 -21.43 -19.49
N ALA A 3 2.93 -20.22 -19.69
CA ALA A 3 3.60 -19.03 -19.21
C ALA A 3 3.74 -19.14 -17.68
N PRO A 4 4.84 -18.67 -17.07
CA PRO A 4 4.94 -18.57 -15.61
C PRO A 4 3.94 -17.51 -15.14
N GLY A 5 2.68 -17.92 -15.00
CA GLY A 5 1.58 -17.08 -14.58
C GLY A 5 1.75 -16.85 -13.10
N VAL A 6 2.10 -15.62 -12.72
CA VAL A 6 2.06 -15.16 -11.34
C VAL A 6 0.74 -15.63 -10.73
N SER A 7 0.82 -16.39 -9.62
CA SER A 7 -0.37 -16.94 -8.95
C SER A 7 -1.42 -15.82 -8.78
N PRO A 8 -2.72 -16.07 -9.08
CA PRO A 8 -3.77 -15.07 -8.90
C PRO A 8 -3.76 -14.41 -7.52
N ILE A 9 -3.37 -15.18 -6.49
CA ILE A 9 -3.18 -14.69 -5.13
C ILE A 9 -2.05 -13.66 -5.06
N ALA A 10 -0.89 -13.97 -5.64
CA ALA A 10 0.25 -13.06 -5.66
C ALA A 10 -0.04 -11.78 -6.46
N TYR A 11 -0.79 -11.90 -7.55
CA TYR A 11 -1.26 -10.73 -8.30
C TYR A 11 -2.20 -9.85 -7.46
N GLY A 12 -3.19 -10.44 -6.79
CA GLY A 12 -4.08 -9.71 -5.89
C GLY A 12 -3.36 -9.04 -4.71
N GLN A 13 -2.38 -9.73 -4.12
CA GLN A 13 -1.52 -9.15 -3.08
C GLN A 13 -0.74 -7.94 -3.58
N ARG A 14 -0.22 -7.99 -4.81
CA ARG A 14 0.48 -6.85 -5.42
C ARG A 14 -0.47 -5.68 -5.66
N LEU A 15 -1.68 -5.91 -6.15
CA LEU A 15 -2.68 -4.85 -6.33
C LEU A 15 -3.05 -4.17 -5.01
N ARG A 16 -3.24 -4.95 -3.94
CA ARG A 16 -3.51 -4.40 -2.59
C ARG A 16 -2.34 -3.59 -2.06
N ALA A 17 -1.10 -4.04 -2.28
CA ALA A 17 0.09 -3.30 -1.89
C ALA A 17 0.20 -1.96 -2.66
N GLU A 18 -0.13 -1.94 -3.96
CA GLU A 18 -0.16 -0.71 -4.74
C GLU A 18 -1.26 0.26 -4.28
N ASP A 19 -2.43 -0.24 -3.87
CA ASP A 19 -3.45 0.61 -3.25
C ASP A 19 -3.01 1.19 -1.91
N ALA A 20 -2.37 0.37 -1.07
CA ALA A 20 -1.82 0.82 0.19
C ALA A 20 -0.74 1.90 -0.01
N LYS A 21 0.12 1.79 -1.02
CA LYS A 21 1.13 2.82 -1.36
C LYS A 21 0.46 4.16 -1.64
N ARG A 22 -0.56 4.18 -2.51
CA ARG A 22 -1.30 5.41 -2.84
C ARG A 22 -1.93 6.06 -1.62
N ARG A 23 -2.52 5.26 -0.73
CA ARG A 23 -3.10 5.76 0.53
C ARG A 23 -2.03 6.32 1.47
N LEU A 24 -0.92 5.60 1.64
CA LEU A 24 0.22 6.04 2.47
C LEU A 24 0.85 7.36 1.96
N GLU A 25 0.80 7.60 0.66
CA GLU A 25 1.32 8.80 0.02
C GLU A 25 0.40 10.01 0.19
N ARG A 26 -0.93 9.78 0.21
CA ARG A 26 -1.93 10.85 0.03
C ARG A 26 -2.83 11.09 1.24
N THR A 27 -2.83 10.22 2.24
CA THR A 27 -3.73 10.36 3.40
C THR A 27 -2.97 10.31 4.73
N GLU A 28 -3.63 10.80 5.78
CA GLU A 28 -3.16 10.70 7.16
C GLU A 28 -3.63 9.44 7.89
N SER A 29 -4.52 8.64 7.26
CA SER A 29 -5.12 7.45 7.86
C SER A 29 -4.08 6.57 8.53
N SER A 30 -4.39 5.90 9.63
CA SER A 30 -3.41 5.07 10.31
C SER A 30 -2.98 3.87 9.44
N VAL A 31 -1.82 3.28 9.74
CA VAL A 31 -1.36 2.06 9.03
C VAL A 31 -2.38 0.92 9.18
N ASP A 32 -3.08 0.86 10.32
CA ASP A 32 -4.10 -0.15 10.59
C ASP A 32 -5.36 0.09 9.76
N GLU A 33 -5.85 1.33 9.71
CA GLU A 33 -6.98 1.72 8.85
C GLU A 33 -6.71 1.43 7.37
N ILE A 34 -5.51 1.74 6.89
CA ILE A 34 -5.12 1.43 5.51
C ILE A 34 -5.12 -0.08 5.29
N GLY A 35 -4.63 -0.88 6.25
CA GLY A 35 -4.68 -2.34 6.19
C GLY A 35 -6.11 -2.85 6.01
N TRP A 36 -7.03 -2.36 6.83
CA TRP A 36 -8.46 -2.68 6.72
C TRP A 36 -9.03 -2.28 5.35
N GLN A 37 -8.75 -1.07 4.88
CA GLN A 37 -9.24 -0.55 3.59
C GLN A 37 -8.75 -1.35 2.39
N VAL A 38 -7.56 -1.95 2.46
CA VAL A 38 -7.02 -2.82 1.39
C VAL A 38 -7.38 -4.30 1.57
N GLY A 39 -8.25 -4.62 2.52
CA GLY A 39 -8.82 -5.95 2.73
C GLY A 39 -8.01 -6.87 3.64
N TYR A 40 -7.27 -6.31 4.61
CA TYR A 40 -6.58 -7.07 5.66
C TYR A 40 -7.16 -6.75 7.03
N GLU A 41 -7.83 -7.74 7.63
CA GLU A 41 -8.39 -7.66 8.98
C GLU A 41 -7.31 -7.73 10.06
N GLU A 42 -6.21 -8.43 9.79
CA GLU A 42 -5.07 -8.55 10.71
C GLU A 42 -3.95 -7.57 10.31
N PRO A 43 -3.70 -6.50 11.09
CA PRO A 43 -2.75 -5.48 10.69
C PRO A 43 -1.29 -5.96 10.69
N ALA A 44 -0.96 -7.01 11.45
CA ALA A 44 0.36 -7.63 11.44
C ALA A 44 0.65 -8.33 10.10
N PHE A 45 -0.35 -9.03 9.55
CA PHE A 45 -0.23 -9.69 8.25
C PHE A 45 -0.02 -8.67 7.12
N PHE A 46 -0.82 -7.60 7.11
CA PHE A 46 -0.65 -6.50 6.16
C PHE A 46 0.77 -5.92 6.20
N ARG A 47 1.29 -5.58 7.38
CA ARG A 47 2.65 -5.01 7.53
C ARG A 47 3.73 -5.94 6.96
N ARG A 48 3.64 -7.25 7.23
CA ARG A 48 4.59 -8.25 6.71
C ARG A 48 4.50 -8.37 5.18
N LEU A 49 3.28 -8.44 4.65
CA LEU A 49 3.06 -8.51 3.20
C LEU A 49 3.58 -7.24 2.51
N PHE A 50 3.21 -6.08 3.01
CA PHE A 50 3.62 -4.80 2.45
C PHE A 50 5.14 -4.67 2.41
N LYS A 51 5.83 -5.05 3.51
CA LYS A 51 7.29 -5.08 3.56
C LYS A 51 7.89 -6.07 2.56
N ARG A 52 7.28 -7.26 2.40
CA ARG A 52 7.74 -8.24 1.41
C ARG A 52 7.63 -7.70 -0.03
N VAL A 53 6.54 -7.00 -0.35
CA VAL A 53 6.27 -6.49 -1.70
C VAL A 53 7.09 -5.23 -2.00
N THR A 54 7.27 -4.34 -1.03
CA THR A 54 7.86 -3.00 -1.26
C THR A 54 9.29 -2.85 -0.74
N GLY A 55 9.78 -3.78 0.09
CA GLY A 55 11.04 -3.68 0.81
C GLY A 55 11.00 -2.77 2.06
N LEU A 56 9.90 -2.03 2.30
CA LEU A 56 9.79 -1.07 3.39
C LEU A 56 8.60 -1.39 4.30
N THR A 57 8.70 -1.04 5.59
CA THR A 57 7.51 -1.04 6.45
C THR A 57 6.53 0.05 5.97
N PRO A 58 5.21 -0.09 6.17
CA PRO A 58 4.25 0.95 5.76
C PRO A 58 4.60 2.35 6.30
N GLY A 59 4.99 2.44 7.59
CA GLY A 59 5.42 3.70 8.19
C GLY A 59 6.73 4.23 7.62
N GLY A 60 7.69 3.36 7.29
CA GLY A 60 8.92 3.74 6.60
C GLY A 60 8.65 4.25 5.18
N TYR A 61 7.74 3.60 4.46
CA TYR A 61 7.29 4.02 3.15
C TYR A 61 6.62 5.40 3.21
N ARG A 62 5.65 5.61 4.12
CA ARG A 62 5.02 6.92 4.33
C ARG A 62 6.05 8.01 4.57
N ARG A 63 6.99 7.82 5.51
CA ARG A 63 8.02 8.83 5.80
C ARG A 63 8.85 9.22 4.57
N ARG A 64 9.07 8.29 3.64
CA ARG A 64 9.88 8.51 2.44
C ARG A 64 9.10 9.13 1.28
N PHE A 65 7.83 8.79 1.13
CA PHE A 65 7.05 9.07 -0.08
C PHE A 65 5.78 9.89 0.14
N LYS A 66 5.46 10.25 1.39
CA LYS A 66 4.29 11.08 1.69
C LYS A 66 4.35 12.39 0.91
N ILE A 67 3.29 12.66 0.17
CA ILE A 67 3.13 13.88 -0.60
C ILE A 67 2.74 14.99 0.39
N PRO A 68 3.49 16.10 0.44
CA PRO A 68 3.12 17.23 1.29
C PRO A 68 1.71 17.73 0.97
N GLU A 69 0.92 18.06 1.99
CA GLU A 69 -0.49 18.46 1.86
C GLU A 69 -0.69 19.56 0.81
N TYR A 70 0.20 20.55 0.78
CA TYR A 70 0.13 21.67 -0.18
C TYR A 70 0.27 21.24 -1.66
N ALA A 71 0.89 20.09 -1.94
CA ALA A 71 1.02 19.56 -3.30
C ALA A 71 -0.22 18.77 -3.75
N GLN A 72 -1.12 18.43 -2.83
CA GLN A 72 -2.35 17.67 -3.09
C GLN A 72 -3.48 18.57 -3.61
N THR A 73 -3.48 19.85 -3.25
CA THR A 73 -4.51 20.84 -3.63
C THR A 73 -4.59 21.10 -5.13
N ARG A 74 -3.48 20.99 -5.89
CA ARG A 74 -3.42 21.35 -7.32
C ARG A 74 -4.07 20.36 -8.29
N VAL A 75 -4.75 19.33 -7.79
CA VAL A 75 -5.44 18.31 -8.61
C VAL A 75 -6.96 18.41 -8.46
N ARG A 76 -7.46 19.34 -7.64
CA ARG A 76 -8.89 19.56 -7.38
C ARG A 76 -9.48 20.78 -8.08
N ASP A 77 -8.67 21.51 -8.85
CA ASP A 77 -9.07 22.63 -9.70
C ASP A 77 -9.18 22.18 -11.17
#